data_AF-A0A974SE86-F1
#
_entry.id   AF-A0A974SE86-F1
#
_cell.length_a   1.000
_cell.length_b   1.000
_cell.length_c   1.000
_cell.angle_alpha   90.00
_cell.angle_beta   90.00
_cell.angle_gamma   90.00
#
_symmetry.space_group_name_H-M   'P 1'
#
loop_
_entity.id
_entity.type
_entity.pdbx_description
1 polymer ?
#
loop_
_entity_poly.entity_id
_entity_poly.type
_entity_poly.pdbx_seq_one_letter_code
_entity_poly.pdbx_strand_id
1 'polypeptide(L)'
;MSQWLSLVQSFMMNCINRYGLDTVSEWYFQIWTELPAYGIHWSGTLEQYFELYKQTALLIKGISPSLKVGPAAENFHTDEQLSEKLLGFCRENAVPLDFYSCNIYHNRVKFKDWLERSQTSPVDIKLIPFQYEAKNHTRHLLEKMHRLLETHYKEDIEFIVTRWNFSWDVTNFLHDTAFMATFIIDHMLDHSAAHAKAIGFLSASDILYEWDIKSNPFFGGQGW
;
A
#
# COMPACT_ATOMS: atom_id res chain seq x y z
N MET A 1 -21.34 4.26 8.31
CA MET A 1 -21.07 2.81 8.14
C MET A 1 -22.09 2.12 7.23
N SER A 2 -23.40 2.16 7.52
CA SER A 2 -24.42 1.46 6.70
C SER A 2 -24.40 1.81 5.21
N GLN A 3 -24.29 3.10 4.87
CA GLN A 3 -24.19 3.56 3.48
C GLN A 3 -22.93 3.06 2.77
N TRP A 4 -21.80 3.00 3.48
CA TRP A 4 -20.56 2.44 2.95
C TRP A 4 -20.70 0.94 2.63
N LEU A 5 -21.26 0.16 3.57
CA LEU A 5 -21.48 -1.26 3.36
C LEU A 5 -22.45 -1.52 2.20
N SER A 6 -23.50 -0.71 2.07
CA SER A 6 -24.43 -0.79 0.93
C SER A 6 -23.74 -0.49 -0.41
N LEU A 7 -22.84 0.48 -0.44
CA LEU A 7 -22.01 0.78 -1.62
C LEU A 7 -21.11 -0.40 -1.98
N VAL A 8 -20.34 -0.91 -1.01
CA VAL A 8 -19.44 -2.06 -1.24
C VAL A 8 -20.22 -3.27 -1.73
N GLN A 9 -21.34 -3.60 -1.07
CA GLN A 9 -22.18 -4.72 -1.48
C GLN A 9 -22.67 -4.56 -2.92
N SER A 10 -23.18 -3.37 -3.27
CA SER A 10 -23.69 -3.09 -4.61
C SER A 10 -22.58 -3.16 -5.67
N PHE A 11 -21.39 -2.65 -5.35
CA PHE A 11 -20.22 -2.72 -6.22
C PHE A 11 -19.80 -4.17 -6.47
N MET A 12 -19.64 -4.96 -5.39
CA MET A 12 -19.25 -6.37 -5.48
C MET A 12 -20.27 -7.18 -6.28
N MET A 13 -21.57 -7.00 -6.01
CA MET A 13 -22.62 -7.68 -6.77
C MET A 13 -22.62 -7.26 -8.24
N ASN A 14 -22.38 -5.98 -8.56
CA ASN A 14 -22.27 -5.53 -9.93
C ASN A 14 -21.06 -6.16 -10.66
N CYS A 15 -19.91 -6.24 -10.00
CA CYS A 15 -18.73 -6.93 -10.55
C CYS A 15 -19.02 -8.41 -10.80
N ILE A 16 -19.60 -9.12 -9.83
CA ILE A 16 -19.95 -10.54 -9.96
C ILE A 16 -20.98 -10.76 -11.07
N ASN A 17 -22.03 -9.94 -11.14
CA ASN A 17 -23.06 -10.03 -12.17
C ASN A 17 -22.49 -9.81 -13.58
N ARG A 18 -21.47 -8.96 -13.71
CA ARG A 18 -20.86 -8.62 -15.01
C ARG A 18 -19.77 -9.60 -15.44
N TYR A 19 -18.91 -10.03 -14.51
CA TYR A 19 -17.68 -10.76 -14.82
C TYR A 19 -17.70 -12.23 -14.35
N GLY A 20 -18.71 -12.62 -13.57
CA GLY A 20 -18.81 -13.94 -12.95
C GLY A 20 -18.03 -14.03 -11.63
N LEU A 21 -18.50 -14.89 -10.71
CA LEU A 21 -17.87 -15.06 -9.41
C LEU A 21 -16.43 -15.57 -9.54
N ASP A 22 -16.20 -16.57 -10.38
CA ASP A 22 -14.87 -17.19 -10.55
C ASP A 22 -13.82 -16.15 -10.93
N THR A 23 -14.12 -15.29 -11.91
CA THR A 23 -13.25 -14.18 -12.33
C THR A 23 -13.00 -13.19 -11.20
N VAL A 24 -14.05 -12.82 -10.45
CA VAL A 24 -13.94 -11.82 -9.38
C VAL A 24 -13.21 -12.37 -8.16
N SER A 25 -13.25 -13.68 -7.92
CA SER A 25 -12.47 -14.35 -6.86
C SER A 25 -10.96 -14.38 -7.12
N GLU A 26 -10.52 -14.10 -8.34
CA GLU A 26 -9.10 -13.88 -8.66
C GLU A 26 -8.63 -12.46 -8.28
N TRP A 27 -9.54 -11.51 -8.06
CA TRP A 27 -9.22 -10.12 -7.75
C TRP A 27 -8.86 -9.93 -6.27
N TYR A 28 -8.15 -8.83 -5.99
CA TYR A 28 -7.73 -8.43 -4.66
C TYR A 28 -8.47 -7.16 -4.25
N PHE A 29 -9.20 -7.21 -3.13
CA PHE A 29 -9.93 -6.07 -2.58
C PHE A 29 -9.18 -5.47 -1.40
N GLN A 30 -8.33 -4.48 -1.68
CA GLN A 30 -7.64 -3.70 -0.66
C GLN A 30 -8.58 -2.64 -0.09
N ILE A 31 -8.83 -2.67 1.22
CA ILE A 31 -9.73 -1.72 1.86
C ILE A 31 -8.95 -0.48 2.27
N TRP A 32 -9.16 0.60 1.52
CA TRP A 32 -8.41 1.87 1.62
C TRP A 32 -7.01 1.81 0.98
N THR A 33 -6.31 2.94 0.96
CA THR A 33 -4.99 3.08 0.31
C THR A 33 -3.84 2.73 1.26
N GLU A 34 -3.73 3.47 2.35
CA GLU A 34 -2.59 3.47 3.27
C GLU A 34 -3.09 3.44 4.70
N LEU A 35 -2.37 2.73 5.59
CA LEU A 35 -2.75 2.71 7.00
C LEU A 35 -2.80 4.14 7.57
N PRO A 36 -3.83 4.47 8.37
CA PRO A 36 -4.00 5.82 8.91
C PRO A 36 -2.83 6.28 9.77
N ALA A 37 -1.92 7.02 9.16
CA ALA A 37 -0.81 7.70 9.82
C ALA A 37 -0.92 9.21 9.53
N TYR A 38 -0.68 10.03 10.55
CA TYR A 38 -0.59 11.49 10.44
C TYR A 38 -1.78 12.22 9.78
N GLY A 39 -2.96 11.61 9.68
CA GLY A 39 -4.15 12.24 9.11
C GLY A 39 -4.12 12.48 7.59
N ILE A 40 -3.13 11.93 6.86
CA ILE A 40 -2.88 12.24 5.45
C ILE A 40 -3.95 11.62 4.54
N HIS A 41 -4.18 10.32 4.69
CA HIS A 41 -5.14 9.57 3.88
C HIS A 41 -6.42 9.23 4.63
N TRP A 42 -6.51 9.53 5.93
CA TRP A 42 -7.65 9.15 6.75
C TRP A 42 -7.87 10.20 7.84
N SER A 43 -9.06 10.80 7.86
CA SER A 43 -9.41 11.84 8.83
C SER A 43 -9.96 11.30 10.16
N GLY A 44 -10.20 9.99 10.24
CA GLY A 44 -10.67 9.34 11.46
C GLY A 44 -9.54 8.84 12.35
N THR A 45 -9.89 8.16 13.43
CA THR A 45 -8.91 7.45 14.27
C THR A 45 -8.49 6.12 13.64
N LEU A 46 -7.39 5.55 14.12
CA LEU A 46 -6.93 4.22 13.70
C LEU A 46 -7.99 3.14 14.01
N GLU A 47 -8.66 3.24 15.16
CA GLU A 47 -9.71 2.32 15.59
C GLU A 47 -10.95 2.43 14.69
N GLN A 48 -11.29 3.64 14.24
CA GLN A 48 -12.37 3.83 13.27
C GLN A 48 -12.06 3.16 11.92
N TYR A 49 -10.79 3.19 11.50
CA TYR A 49 -10.36 2.44 10.32
C TYR A 49 -10.36 0.92 10.57
N PHE A 50 -9.93 0.44 11.74
CA PHE A 50 -10.01 -0.98 12.09
C PHE A 50 -11.45 -1.50 12.04
N GLU A 51 -12.41 -0.70 12.54
CA GLU A 51 -13.83 -1.02 12.43
C GLU A 51 -14.34 -0.97 10.98
N LEU A 52 -13.91 0.01 10.18
CA LEU A 52 -14.20 0.05 8.74
C LEU A 52 -13.72 -1.22 8.04
N TYR A 53 -12.46 -1.61 8.27
CA TYR A 53 -11.89 -2.82 7.70
C TYR A 53 -12.67 -4.06 8.12
N LYS A 54 -12.93 -4.22 9.42
CA LYS A 54 -13.69 -5.35 9.97
C LYS A 54 -15.05 -5.52 9.31
N GLN A 55 -15.86 -4.47 9.29
CA GLN A 55 -17.21 -4.54 8.72
C GLN A 55 -17.18 -4.81 7.22
N THR A 56 -16.20 -4.25 6.50
CA THR A 56 -16.06 -4.43 5.05
C THR A 56 -15.60 -5.85 4.72
N ALA A 57 -14.62 -6.39 5.44
CA ALA A 57 -14.12 -7.75 5.26
C ALA A 57 -15.21 -8.79 5.56
N LEU A 58 -15.96 -8.62 6.66
CA LEU A 58 -17.09 -9.49 7.00
C LEU A 58 -18.18 -9.45 5.92
N LEU A 59 -18.51 -8.27 5.38
CA LEU A 59 -19.45 -8.15 4.28
C LEU A 59 -18.97 -8.89 3.03
N ILE A 60 -17.73 -8.67 2.60
CA ILE A 60 -17.17 -9.31 1.39
C ILE A 60 -17.16 -10.83 1.55
N LYS A 61 -16.73 -11.34 2.70
CA LYS A 61 -16.77 -12.79 2.99
C LYS A 61 -18.18 -13.34 3.12
N GLY A 62 -19.15 -12.53 3.55
CA GLY A 62 -20.57 -12.87 3.57
C GLY A 62 -21.19 -12.99 2.18
N ILE A 63 -20.64 -12.29 1.16
CA ILE A 63 -21.03 -12.46 -0.24
C ILE A 63 -20.47 -13.77 -0.80
N SER A 64 -19.18 -14.02 -0.62
CA SER A 64 -18.55 -15.29 -0.97
C SER A 64 -17.23 -15.47 -0.20
N PRO A 65 -17.00 -16.65 0.42
CA PRO A 65 -15.74 -16.93 1.11
C PRO A 65 -14.49 -16.88 0.20
N SER A 66 -14.67 -17.07 -1.11
CA SER A 66 -13.58 -17.10 -2.09
C SER A 66 -13.02 -15.73 -2.49
N LEU A 67 -13.73 -14.64 -2.17
CA LEU A 67 -13.29 -13.28 -2.50
C LEU A 67 -12.15 -12.85 -1.57
N LYS A 68 -11.03 -12.37 -2.13
CA LYS A 68 -9.84 -12.01 -1.35
C LYS A 68 -9.91 -10.57 -0.84
N VAL A 69 -9.83 -10.39 0.47
CA VAL A 69 -9.85 -9.08 1.12
C VAL A 69 -8.59 -8.87 1.96
N GLY A 70 -8.07 -7.64 1.91
CA GLY A 70 -6.91 -7.21 2.66
C GLY A 70 -7.08 -5.77 3.12
N PRO A 71 -6.38 -5.36 4.18
CA PRO A 71 -6.43 -3.99 4.69
C PRO A 71 -5.65 -3.03 3.78
N ALA A 72 -5.73 -1.74 4.10
CA ALA A 72 -4.81 -0.71 3.62
C ALA A 72 -3.35 -1.12 3.79
N ALA A 73 -2.51 -0.65 2.88
CA ALA A 73 -1.10 -0.97 2.87
C ALA A 73 -0.35 -0.28 4.02
N GLU A 74 0.59 -1.00 4.64
CA GLU A 74 1.59 -0.37 5.52
C GLU A 74 2.52 0.54 4.73
N ASN A 75 2.96 1.63 5.34
CA ASN A 75 3.92 2.54 4.72
C ASN A 75 5.13 2.76 5.61
N PHE A 76 6.29 2.98 5.00
CA PHE A 76 7.56 3.20 5.70
C PHE A 76 8.15 4.59 5.48
N HIS A 77 7.38 5.50 4.87
CA HIS A 77 7.80 6.88 4.66
C HIS A 77 7.64 7.75 5.93
N THR A 78 7.13 7.17 7.02
CA THR A 78 7.04 7.76 8.37
C THR A 78 7.56 6.78 9.44
N ASP A 79 7.75 7.25 10.67
CA ASP A 79 8.17 6.39 11.78
C ASP A 79 7.03 5.54 12.39
N GLU A 80 5.78 5.77 11.98
CA GLU A 80 4.63 4.98 12.46
C GLU A 80 4.56 3.65 11.72
N GLN A 81 4.54 2.56 12.49
CA GLN A 81 4.36 1.20 11.98
C GLN A 81 3.15 0.61 12.67
N LEU A 82 2.08 0.41 11.91
CA LEU A 82 0.74 0.13 12.41
C LEU A 82 0.30 -1.31 12.16
N SER A 83 1.08 -2.06 11.38
CA SER A 83 0.81 -3.45 11.01
C SER A 83 0.59 -4.33 12.23
N GLU A 84 1.48 -4.32 13.21
CA GLU A 84 1.37 -5.19 14.38
C GLU A 84 0.07 -4.94 15.16
N LYS A 85 -0.36 -3.67 15.28
CA LYS A 85 -1.64 -3.30 15.91
C LYS A 85 -2.83 -3.84 15.12
N LEU A 86 -2.81 -3.68 13.80
CA LEU A 86 -3.88 -4.15 12.93
C LEU A 86 -3.97 -5.69 12.92
N LEU A 87 -2.85 -6.38 12.78
CA LEU A 87 -2.82 -7.85 12.77
C LEU A 87 -3.24 -8.41 14.14
N GLY A 88 -2.85 -7.75 15.24
CA GLY A 88 -3.34 -8.04 16.59
C GLY A 88 -4.86 -7.90 16.68
N PHE A 89 -5.41 -6.76 16.24
CA PHE A 89 -6.85 -6.51 16.20
C PHE A 89 -7.60 -7.57 15.38
N CYS A 90 -7.09 -7.91 14.18
CA CYS A 90 -7.71 -8.90 13.31
C CYS A 90 -7.77 -10.27 13.97
N ARG A 91 -6.68 -10.70 14.61
CA ARG A 91 -6.61 -11.96 15.34
C ARG A 91 -7.58 -12.00 16.52
N GLU A 92 -7.61 -10.95 17.34
CA GLU A 92 -8.47 -10.86 18.52
C GLU A 92 -9.97 -10.82 18.18
N ASN A 93 -10.32 -10.27 17.02
CA ASN A 93 -11.69 -10.08 16.59
C ASN A 93 -12.14 -11.07 15.50
N ALA A 94 -11.31 -12.06 15.17
CA ALA A 94 -11.54 -13.01 14.08
C ALA A 94 -11.92 -12.32 12.75
N VAL A 95 -11.24 -11.22 12.43
CA VAL A 95 -11.47 -10.47 11.19
C VAL A 95 -10.82 -11.22 10.03
N PRO A 96 -11.57 -11.51 8.94
CA PRO A 96 -11.00 -12.16 7.77
C PRO A 96 -9.89 -11.31 7.14
N LEU A 97 -8.82 -11.98 6.70
CA LEU A 97 -7.69 -11.35 6.05
C LEU A 97 -6.99 -12.40 5.16
N ASP A 98 -7.08 -12.23 3.83
CA ASP A 98 -6.55 -13.19 2.85
C ASP A 98 -5.17 -12.81 2.33
N PHE A 99 -4.89 -11.51 2.32
CA PHE A 99 -3.60 -10.97 1.92
C PHE A 99 -3.27 -9.73 2.74
N TYR A 100 -1.98 -9.47 2.88
CA TYR A 100 -1.46 -8.24 3.48
C TYR A 100 -0.62 -7.48 2.49
N SER A 101 -0.65 -6.15 2.58
CA SER A 101 0.09 -5.30 1.66
C SER A 101 0.94 -4.23 2.33
N CYS A 102 1.98 -3.80 1.63
CA CYS A 102 2.76 -2.62 2.00
C CYS A 102 3.22 -1.85 0.77
N ASN A 103 3.62 -0.60 1.00
CA ASN A 103 4.28 0.25 0.03
C ASN A 103 5.73 0.47 0.47
N ILE A 104 6.67 0.30 -0.46
CA ILE A 104 8.10 0.40 -0.21
C ILE A 104 8.71 1.44 -1.15
N TYR A 105 9.27 2.49 -0.57
CA TYR A 105 10.12 3.44 -1.28
C TYR A 105 11.47 3.56 -0.56
N HIS A 106 12.53 3.98 -1.26
CA HIS A 106 13.84 4.22 -0.66
C HIS A 106 13.99 5.66 -0.17
N ASN A 107 12.89 6.38 0.02
CA ASN A 107 12.86 7.69 0.63
C ASN A 107 11.72 7.84 1.65
N ARG A 108 12.00 8.57 2.74
CA ARG A 108 11.04 8.93 3.79
C ARG A 108 11.06 10.42 4.08
N VAL A 109 10.01 10.92 4.72
CA VAL A 109 9.95 12.33 5.15
C VAL A 109 10.96 12.56 6.26
N LYS A 110 11.89 13.50 6.07
CA LYS A 110 13.04 13.70 6.96
C LYS A 110 12.69 14.31 8.32
N PHE A 111 11.69 15.19 8.37
CA PHE A 111 11.33 15.90 9.60
C PHE A 111 9.88 15.65 9.95
N LYS A 112 9.61 15.22 11.18
CA LYS A 112 8.26 14.94 11.68
C LYS A 112 7.34 16.16 11.63
N ASP A 113 7.88 17.35 11.90
CA ASP A 113 7.16 18.63 11.81
C ASP A 113 6.55 18.88 10.42
N TRP A 114 7.13 18.29 9.35
CA TRP A 114 6.54 18.37 8.01
C TRP A 114 5.24 17.55 7.90
N LEU A 115 5.18 16.38 8.54
CA LEU A 115 3.97 15.54 8.59
C LEU A 115 2.88 16.19 9.46
N GLU A 116 3.28 16.89 10.52
CA GLU A 116 2.34 17.63 11.38
C GLU A 116 1.77 18.86 10.65
N ARG A 117 2.59 19.57 9.87
CA ARG A 117 2.13 20.70 9.03
C ARG A 117 1.11 20.28 7.98
N SER A 118 1.25 19.10 7.37
CA SER A 118 0.28 18.61 6.39
C SER A 118 -1.13 18.41 6.95
N GLN A 119 -1.30 18.32 8.28
CA GLN A 119 -2.62 18.24 8.92
C GLN A 119 -3.35 19.59 8.95
N THR A 120 -2.61 20.71 8.87
CA THR A 120 -3.15 22.06 9.07
C THR A 120 -3.12 22.92 7.81
N SER A 121 -2.35 22.54 6.79
CA SER A 121 -2.28 23.25 5.51
C SER A 121 -1.83 22.32 4.38
N PRO A 122 -2.28 22.56 3.13
CA PRO A 122 -1.77 21.85 1.97
C PRO A 122 -0.24 22.02 1.87
N VAL A 123 0.47 20.91 1.75
CA VAL A 123 1.92 20.88 1.56
C VAL A 123 2.21 20.71 0.07
N ASP A 124 3.05 21.59 -0.49
CA ASP A 124 3.64 21.34 -1.81
C ASP A 124 4.65 20.21 -1.68
N ILE A 125 4.39 19.08 -2.33
CA ILE A 125 5.24 17.88 -2.30
C ILE A 125 6.69 18.19 -2.69
N LYS A 126 6.91 19.18 -3.56
CA LYS A 126 8.26 19.60 -4.02
C LYS A 126 9.12 20.16 -2.88
N LEU A 127 8.49 20.53 -1.78
CA LEU A 127 9.16 21.07 -0.61
C LEU A 127 9.39 20.02 0.47
N ILE A 128 8.89 18.79 0.28
CA ILE A 128 9.09 17.71 1.26
C ILE A 128 10.58 17.36 1.29
N PRO A 129 11.24 17.51 2.45
CA PRO A 129 12.63 17.13 2.58
C PRO A 129 12.69 15.61 2.71
N PHE A 130 13.23 14.95 1.69
CA PHE A 130 13.43 13.51 1.70
C PHE A 130 14.74 13.11 2.37
N GLN A 131 14.69 12.01 3.12
CA GLN A 131 15.85 11.23 3.52
C GLN A 131 15.83 9.92 2.73
N TYR A 132 16.93 9.61 2.04
CA TYR A 132 17.09 8.35 1.32
C TYR A 132 17.65 7.25 2.22
N GLU A 133 17.18 6.04 1.98
CA GLU A 133 17.53 4.84 2.73
C GLU A 133 18.71 4.10 2.09
N ALA A 134 19.29 3.17 2.85
CA ALA A 134 20.41 2.36 2.38
C ALA A 134 19.97 1.37 1.29
N LYS A 135 20.93 0.92 0.46
CA LYS A 135 20.71 -0.04 -0.64
C LYS A 135 19.85 -1.26 -0.25
N ASN A 136 20.04 -1.80 0.96
CA ASN A 136 19.35 -3.00 1.43
C ASN A 136 17.97 -2.74 2.07
N HIS A 137 17.40 -1.54 1.90
CA HIS A 137 16.15 -1.16 2.55
C HIS A 137 14.97 -2.06 2.15
N THR A 138 14.75 -2.29 0.84
CA THR A 138 13.69 -3.21 0.38
C THR A 138 13.86 -4.61 0.96
N ARG A 139 15.09 -5.16 0.94
CA ARG A 139 15.37 -6.48 1.54
C ARG A 139 14.93 -6.54 2.99
N HIS A 140 15.38 -5.56 3.80
CA HIS A 140 15.03 -5.51 5.21
C HIS A 140 13.53 -5.42 5.45
N LEU A 141 12.80 -4.62 4.66
CA LEU A 141 11.36 -4.47 4.80
C LEU A 141 10.59 -5.72 4.39
N LEU A 142 10.99 -6.38 3.29
CA LEU A 142 10.39 -7.64 2.87
C LEU A 142 10.56 -8.73 3.92
N GLU A 143 11.78 -8.93 4.42
CA GLU A 143 12.04 -9.89 5.49
C GLU A 143 11.32 -9.55 6.79
N LYS A 144 11.24 -8.27 7.16
CA LYS A 144 10.54 -7.80 8.36
C LYS A 144 9.05 -8.10 8.26
N MET A 145 8.42 -7.76 7.14
CA MET A 145 6.99 -7.99 6.95
C MET A 145 6.68 -9.47 6.88
N HIS A 146 7.51 -10.27 6.20
CA HIS A 146 7.38 -11.71 6.17
C HIS A 146 7.39 -12.32 7.58
N ARG A 147 8.40 -12.00 8.41
CA ARG A 147 8.47 -12.48 9.80
C ARG A 147 7.28 -12.02 10.66
N LEU A 148 6.82 -10.79 10.46
CA LEU A 148 5.65 -10.26 11.16
C LEU A 148 4.39 -11.06 10.80
N LEU A 149 4.19 -11.37 9.52
CA LEU A 149 3.04 -12.16 9.06
C LEU A 149 3.10 -13.60 9.58
N GLU A 150 4.26 -14.28 9.52
CA GLU A 150 4.45 -15.62 10.09
C GLU A 150 4.18 -15.68 11.60
N THR A 151 4.44 -14.58 12.32
CA THR A 151 4.18 -14.51 13.77
C THR A 151 2.68 -14.44 14.08
N HIS A 152 1.88 -13.86 13.18
CA HIS A 152 0.44 -13.66 13.39
C HIS A 152 -0.44 -14.71 12.71
N TYR A 153 0.03 -15.31 11.61
CA TYR A 153 -0.72 -16.25 10.78
C TYR A 153 0.08 -17.54 10.60
N LYS A 154 -0.53 -18.67 10.97
CA LYS A 154 0.08 -20.01 10.82
C LYS A 154 -0.09 -20.60 9.42
N GLU A 155 -1.08 -20.10 8.69
CA GLU A 155 -1.31 -20.44 7.29
C GLU A 155 -0.64 -19.37 6.42
N ASP A 156 -0.18 -19.78 5.23
CA ASP A 156 0.46 -18.87 4.28
C ASP A 156 -0.53 -17.79 3.84
N ILE A 157 -0.38 -16.63 4.43
CA ILE A 157 -1.02 -15.40 4.02
C ILE A 157 -0.26 -14.80 2.84
N GLU A 158 -0.99 -14.36 1.81
CA GLU A 158 -0.34 -13.73 0.66
C GLU A 158 0.20 -12.34 1.03
N PHE A 159 1.49 -12.12 0.82
CA PHE A 159 2.12 -10.82 1.01
C PHE A 159 2.35 -10.13 -0.34
N ILE A 160 1.87 -8.90 -0.50
CA ILE A 160 1.94 -8.14 -1.76
C ILE A 160 2.54 -6.76 -1.49
N VAL A 161 3.60 -6.39 -2.18
CA VAL A 161 4.05 -4.99 -2.21
C VAL A 161 3.25 -4.29 -3.30
N THR A 162 2.25 -3.50 -2.93
CA THR A 162 1.32 -2.89 -3.91
C THR A 162 1.90 -1.66 -4.58
N ARG A 163 2.86 -0.98 -3.93
CA ARG A 163 3.64 0.11 -4.52
C ARG A 163 5.11 -0.03 -4.15
N TRP A 164 5.97 -0.06 -5.16
CA TRP A 164 7.42 -0.10 -5.03
C TRP A 164 8.06 0.84 -6.04
N ASN A 165 8.97 1.70 -5.58
CA ASN A 165 9.85 2.49 -6.44
C ASN A 165 11.09 2.93 -5.63
N PHE A 166 12.11 3.49 -6.30
CA PHE A 166 13.21 4.18 -5.64
C PHE A 166 12.71 5.37 -4.81
N SER A 167 11.86 6.21 -5.41
CA SER A 167 11.33 7.39 -4.74
C SER A 167 9.86 7.61 -5.05
N TRP A 168 9.09 8.08 -4.07
CA TRP A 168 7.76 8.63 -4.31
C TRP A 168 7.77 10.12 -4.70
N ASP A 169 8.95 10.73 -4.78
CA ASP A 169 9.14 12.07 -5.36
C ASP A 169 8.99 12.04 -6.89
N VAL A 170 7.88 12.57 -7.40
CA VAL A 170 7.56 12.67 -8.84
C VAL A 170 8.39 13.70 -9.62
N THR A 171 9.41 14.27 -8.99
CA THR A 171 10.37 15.17 -9.62
C THR A 171 11.80 14.64 -9.57
N ASN A 172 11.99 13.39 -9.13
CA ASN A 172 13.32 12.81 -8.99
C ASN A 172 13.85 12.31 -10.34
N PHE A 173 14.76 13.08 -10.94
CA PHE A 173 15.39 12.75 -12.22
C PHE A 173 16.08 11.39 -12.28
N LEU A 174 16.40 10.74 -11.15
CA LEU A 174 16.94 9.38 -11.19
C LEU A 174 15.97 8.40 -11.85
N HIS A 175 14.65 8.65 -11.77
CA HIS A 175 13.64 7.82 -12.41
C HIS A 175 13.88 7.66 -13.93
N ASP A 176 14.36 8.72 -14.59
CA ASP A 176 14.57 8.77 -16.04
C ASP A 176 15.95 8.25 -16.50
N THR A 177 16.73 7.64 -15.59
CA THR A 177 18.12 7.24 -15.88
C THR A 177 18.31 5.73 -15.88
N ALA A 178 19.40 5.27 -16.51
CA ALA A 178 19.80 3.86 -16.51
C ALA A 178 20.02 3.27 -15.10
N PHE A 179 20.20 4.12 -14.08
CA PHE A 179 20.22 3.70 -12.68
C PHE A 179 18.97 2.89 -12.33
N MET A 180 17.76 3.34 -12.72
CA MET A 180 16.52 2.63 -12.38
C MET A 180 16.46 1.22 -12.93
N ALA A 181 16.94 0.99 -14.16
CA ALA A 181 17.00 -0.35 -14.72
C ALA A 181 17.87 -1.28 -13.86
N THR A 182 19.06 -0.81 -13.44
CA THR A 182 19.94 -1.58 -12.56
C THR A 182 19.38 -1.74 -11.16
N PHE A 183 18.69 -0.72 -10.65
CA PHE A 183 18.05 -0.73 -9.34
C PHE A 183 16.92 -1.75 -9.29
N ILE A 184 16.05 -1.80 -10.30
CA ILE A 184 14.99 -2.82 -10.43
C ILE A 184 15.59 -4.21 -10.46
N ILE A 185 16.57 -4.46 -11.34
CA ILE A 185 17.17 -5.79 -11.50
C ILE A 185 17.85 -6.26 -10.20
N ASP A 186 18.65 -5.40 -9.55
CA ASP A 186 19.36 -5.75 -8.31
C ASP A 186 18.39 -6.13 -7.18
N HIS A 187 17.25 -5.44 -7.06
CA HIS A 187 16.24 -5.75 -6.04
C HIS A 187 15.39 -6.96 -6.38
N MET A 188 15.02 -7.16 -7.65
CA MET A 188 14.19 -8.30 -8.05
C MET A 188 14.97 -9.62 -8.07
N LEU A 189 16.31 -9.57 -8.21
CA LEU A 189 17.18 -10.75 -8.10
C LEU A 189 17.57 -11.07 -6.65
N ASP A 190 17.24 -10.20 -5.69
CA ASP A 190 17.48 -10.48 -4.29
C ASP A 190 16.52 -11.58 -3.79
N HIS A 191 17.05 -12.57 -3.07
CA HIS A 191 16.25 -13.66 -2.52
C HIS A 191 15.05 -13.20 -1.67
N SER A 192 15.13 -12.05 -1.01
CA SER A 192 14.04 -11.49 -0.22
C SER A 192 12.82 -11.11 -1.06
N ALA A 193 12.97 -10.86 -2.36
CA ALA A 193 11.84 -10.60 -3.28
C ALA A 193 10.85 -11.76 -3.29
N ALA A 194 11.32 -13.00 -3.08
CA ALA A 194 10.48 -14.19 -3.02
C ALA A 194 9.58 -14.26 -1.78
N HIS A 195 9.79 -13.42 -0.76
CA HIS A 195 8.87 -13.32 0.37
C HIS A 195 7.55 -12.65 0.00
N ALA A 196 7.53 -11.83 -1.06
CA ALA A 196 6.32 -11.24 -1.59
C ALA A 196 5.83 -12.04 -2.81
N LYS A 197 4.52 -12.28 -2.87
CA LYS A 197 3.87 -12.88 -4.03
C LYS A 197 3.96 -12.00 -5.27
N ALA A 198 3.92 -10.68 -5.07
CA ALA A 198 4.05 -9.69 -6.13
C ALA A 198 4.64 -8.39 -5.58
N ILE A 199 5.38 -7.69 -6.44
CA ILE A 199 5.92 -6.35 -6.18
C ILE A 199 5.51 -5.45 -7.34
N GLY A 200 4.59 -4.52 -7.07
CA GLY A 200 4.05 -3.59 -8.06
C GLY A 200 4.94 -2.36 -8.20
N PHE A 201 5.57 -2.20 -9.36
CA PHE A 201 6.28 -0.96 -9.69
C PHE A 201 5.29 0.19 -9.85
N LEU A 202 5.38 1.22 -9.02
CA LEU A 202 4.58 2.43 -9.18
C LEU A 202 5.43 3.48 -9.90
N SER A 203 5.23 3.76 -11.19
CA SER A 203 4.05 3.46 -12.01
C SER A 203 4.39 2.98 -13.41
N ALA A 204 3.38 2.46 -14.13
CA ALA A 204 3.53 2.00 -15.50
C ALA A 204 3.62 3.13 -16.55
N SER A 205 3.41 4.39 -16.16
CA SER A 205 3.42 5.55 -17.07
C SER A 205 3.52 6.86 -16.28
N ASP A 206 4.16 7.88 -16.85
CA ASP A 206 4.21 9.23 -16.28
C ASP A 206 2.85 9.95 -16.22
N ILE A 207 1.80 9.36 -16.80
CA ILE A 207 0.43 9.88 -16.75
C ILE A 207 -0.19 9.53 -15.39
N LEU A 208 0.16 10.30 -14.36
CA LEU A 208 -0.41 10.22 -13.02
C LEU A 208 -1.24 11.47 -12.72
N TYR A 209 -2.55 11.28 -12.52
CA TYR A 209 -3.50 12.38 -12.24
C TYR A 209 -3.32 13.02 -10.86
N GLU A 210 -2.55 12.37 -9.98
CA GLU A 210 -2.22 12.88 -8.64
C GLU A 210 -1.32 14.13 -8.71
N TRP A 211 -0.67 14.38 -9.85
CA TRP A 211 0.34 15.42 -10.02
C TRP A 211 0.17 16.22 -11.31
N ASP A 212 0.72 17.44 -11.33
CA ASP A 212 0.76 18.26 -12.54
C ASP A 212 1.50 17.51 -13.67
N ILE A 213 0.79 17.22 -14.76
CA ILE A 213 1.40 16.70 -15.98
C ILE A 213 2.41 17.73 -16.51
N LYS A 214 3.67 17.33 -16.61
CA LYS A 214 4.74 18.19 -17.12
C LYS A 214 4.77 18.16 -18.64
N SER A 215 5.13 19.31 -19.24
CA SER A 215 5.33 19.43 -20.68
C SER A 215 6.66 18.84 -21.14
N ASN A 216 7.62 18.67 -20.23
CA ASN A 216 8.91 18.07 -20.54
C ASN A 216 8.75 16.55 -20.64
N PRO A 217 9.38 15.89 -21.63
CA PRO A 217 9.27 14.44 -21.80
C PRO A 217 9.97 13.64 -20.70
N PHE A 218 10.96 14.24 -20.04
CA PHE A 218 11.68 13.69 -18.89
C PHE A 218 11.68 14.74 -17.79
N PHE A 219 11.15 14.39 -16.62
CA PHE A 219 10.97 15.32 -15.51
C PHE A 219 11.10 14.64 -14.14
N GLY A 220 11.56 13.39 -14.10
CA GLY A 220 11.62 12.56 -12.91
C GLY A 220 10.27 11.97 -12.51
N GLY A 221 9.36 11.79 -13.49
CA GLY A 221 8.10 11.11 -13.28
C GLY A 221 8.33 9.67 -12.81
N GLN A 222 7.32 9.05 -12.19
CA GLN A 222 7.45 7.68 -11.66
C GLN A 222 7.21 6.61 -12.73
N GLY A 223 6.89 6.99 -13.96
CA GLY A 223 6.61 6.08 -15.05
C GLY A 223 7.82 5.27 -15.49
N TRP A 224 7.57 4.14 -16.14
CA TRP A 224 8.55 3.39 -16.91
C TRP A 224 8.15 3.33 -18.39
#